data_AF-A0A2N3IVH1-F1
#
_entry.id   AF-A0A2N3IVH1-F1
#
_cell.length_a   1.000
_cell.length_b   1.000
_cell.length_c   1.000
_cell.angle_alpha   90.00
_cell.angle_beta   90.00
_cell.angle_gamma   90.00
#
_symmetry.space_group_name_H-M   'P 1'
#
loop_
_entity.id
_entity.type
_entity.pdbx_description
1 polymer ?
#
loop_
_entity_poly.entity_id
_entity_poly.type
_entity_poly.pdbx_seq_one_letter_code
_entity_poly.pdbx_strand_id
1 'polypeptide(L)'
;MVKLSSELMSLFKITNDDVSIYLENNAGFYGLHESRISSLLFSQLTDAIKNRKFSSFAVTDLMQAIDGVNHRHVVENRFKHPPLQGFYKSHFITPAFIMKNLINEWGLNFENSKKFDTLCKKIISEEEINPSKHGWQDRFAHEFVIEGYKNRANKNNLTGEWLIYSKYKGMNIFLCLASHSSNTQDDFLIYKTMKHFCAKEFPFLFDLNHLI
;
A
#
# COMPACT_ATOMS: atom_id res chain seq x y z
N MET A 1 -11.82 19.34 -13.67
CA MET A 1 -11.62 19.73 -12.26
C MET A 1 -12.42 18.79 -11.37
N VAL A 2 -11.73 17.94 -10.62
CA VAL A 2 -12.34 17.01 -9.65
C VAL A 2 -12.98 17.83 -8.54
N LYS A 3 -14.29 17.66 -8.30
CA LYS A 3 -15.01 18.35 -7.22
C LYS A 3 -15.45 17.33 -6.19
N LEU A 4 -14.81 17.36 -5.02
CA LEU A 4 -15.11 16.47 -3.92
C LEU A 4 -16.43 16.82 -3.24
N SER A 5 -17.07 15.80 -2.66
CA SER A 5 -18.20 16.00 -1.75
C SER A 5 -17.74 16.67 -0.45
N SER A 6 -18.64 17.39 0.21
CA SER A 6 -18.39 17.97 1.54
C SER A 6 -18.00 16.90 2.57
N GLU A 7 -18.57 15.70 2.44
CA GLU A 7 -18.25 14.55 3.28
C GLU A 7 -16.78 14.11 3.14
N LEU A 8 -16.29 13.93 1.91
CA LEU A 8 -14.88 13.56 1.68
C LEU A 8 -13.93 14.65 2.17
N MET A 9 -14.23 15.92 1.87
CA MET A 9 -13.44 17.06 2.34
C MET A 9 -13.36 17.09 3.87
N SER A 10 -14.47 16.86 4.57
CA SER A 10 -14.52 16.81 6.03
C SER A 10 -13.74 15.61 6.59
N LEU A 11 -13.97 14.41 6.03
CA LEU A 11 -13.33 13.16 6.46
C LEU A 11 -11.81 13.23 6.39
N PHE A 12 -11.29 13.80 5.31
CA PHE A 12 -9.85 13.88 5.02
C PHE A 12 -9.22 15.21 5.43
N LYS A 13 -10.02 16.17 5.92
CA LYS A 13 -9.58 17.54 6.29
C LYS A 13 -8.88 18.26 5.13
N ILE A 14 -9.42 18.13 3.92
CA ILE A 14 -8.92 18.72 2.68
C ILE A 14 -9.99 19.62 2.03
N THR A 15 -9.58 20.46 1.10
CA THR A 15 -10.44 21.30 0.26
C THR A 15 -10.32 20.91 -1.22
N ASN A 16 -11.21 21.44 -2.07
CA ASN A 16 -11.07 21.28 -3.53
C ASN A 16 -9.79 21.97 -4.06
N ASP A 17 -9.35 23.05 -3.41
CA ASP A 17 -8.11 23.72 -3.79
C ASP A 17 -6.90 22.83 -3.48
N ASP A 18 -6.88 22.15 -2.32
CA ASP A 18 -5.83 21.19 -1.99
C ASP A 18 -5.72 20.08 -3.07
N VAL A 19 -6.87 19.58 -3.54
CA VAL A 19 -6.91 18.55 -4.60
C VAL A 19 -6.44 19.11 -5.93
N SER A 20 -6.88 20.30 -6.31
CA SER A 20 -6.49 20.93 -7.59
C SER A 20 -4.99 21.21 -7.62
N ILE A 21 -4.46 21.81 -6.55
CA ILE A 21 -3.02 22.03 -6.38
C ILE A 21 -2.26 20.71 -6.45
N TYR A 22 -2.76 19.66 -5.80
CA TYR A 22 -2.12 18.35 -5.84
C TYR A 22 -2.08 17.76 -7.27
N LEU A 23 -3.20 17.78 -7.99
CA LEU A 23 -3.29 17.22 -9.33
C LEU A 23 -2.41 17.98 -10.34
N GLU A 24 -2.41 19.31 -10.27
CA GLU A 24 -1.65 20.17 -11.18
C GLU A 24 -0.13 20.06 -10.97
N ASN A 25 0.31 19.79 -9.74
CA ASN A 25 1.72 19.82 -9.35
C ASN A 25 2.35 18.45 -9.07
N ASN A 26 1.62 17.33 -9.26
CA ASN A 26 2.17 16.00 -9.03
C ASN A 26 2.42 15.24 -10.35
N ALA A 27 3.70 15.15 -10.73
CA ALA A 27 4.14 14.41 -11.90
C ALA A 27 3.82 12.90 -11.86
N GLY A 28 3.46 12.35 -10.70
CA GLY A 28 3.02 10.97 -10.55
C GLY A 28 1.72 10.65 -11.29
N PHE A 29 0.93 11.65 -11.68
CA PHE A 29 -0.25 11.44 -12.53
C PHE A 29 0.06 11.39 -14.03
N TYR A 30 1.33 11.52 -14.44
CA TYR A 30 1.71 11.38 -15.84
C TYR A 30 1.22 10.03 -16.41
N GLY A 31 0.54 10.08 -17.57
CA GLY A 31 -0.03 8.90 -18.23
C GLY A 31 -1.28 8.31 -17.56
N LEU A 32 -1.75 8.89 -16.45
CA LEU A 32 -2.97 8.46 -15.75
C LEU A 32 -4.13 9.39 -16.12
N HIS A 33 -5.29 8.82 -16.40
CA HIS A 33 -6.49 9.61 -16.68
C HIS A 33 -7.32 9.79 -15.42
N GLU A 34 -7.62 11.05 -15.07
CA GLU A 34 -8.40 11.41 -13.86
C GLU A 34 -9.76 10.72 -13.81
N SER A 35 -10.41 10.49 -14.95
CA SER A 35 -11.71 9.81 -15.04
C SER A 35 -11.69 8.35 -14.58
N ARG A 36 -10.51 7.75 -14.39
CA ARG A 36 -10.33 6.37 -13.92
C ARG A 36 -9.90 6.31 -12.45
N ILE A 37 -9.86 7.44 -11.76
CA ILE A 37 -9.44 7.56 -10.37
C ILE A 37 -10.63 8.09 -9.57
N SER A 38 -11.03 7.37 -8.53
CA SER A 38 -12.15 7.80 -7.69
C SER A 38 -11.84 9.08 -6.91
N SER A 39 -12.89 9.83 -6.58
CA SER A 39 -12.79 10.96 -5.65
C SER A 39 -12.27 10.51 -4.27
N LEU A 40 -12.57 9.27 -3.85
CA LEU A 40 -12.05 8.69 -2.61
C LEU A 40 -10.52 8.56 -2.64
N LEU A 41 -9.96 7.99 -3.72
CA LEU A 41 -8.51 7.84 -3.85
C LEU A 41 -7.81 9.19 -3.97
N PHE A 42 -8.36 10.12 -4.75
CA PHE A 42 -7.83 11.49 -4.78
C PHE A 42 -7.80 12.12 -3.39
N SER A 43 -8.89 11.97 -2.62
CA SER A 43 -8.96 12.51 -1.26
C SER A 43 -7.89 11.91 -0.35
N GLN A 44 -7.68 10.60 -0.42
CA GLN A 44 -6.66 9.90 0.37
C GLN A 44 -5.24 10.33 0.00
N LEU A 45 -4.94 10.53 -1.29
CA LEU A 45 -3.63 10.97 -1.75
C LEU A 45 -3.36 12.44 -1.40
N THR A 46 -4.36 13.31 -1.53
CA THR A 46 -4.26 14.72 -1.13
C THR A 46 -4.02 14.83 0.38
N ASP A 47 -4.78 14.09 1.19
CA ASP A 47 -4.59 14.02 2.64
C ASP A 47 -3.19 13.50 3.02
N ALA A 48 -2.71 12.46 2.33
CA ALA A 48 -1.38 11.91 2.58
C ALA A 48 -0.27 12.97 2.41
N ILE A 49 -0.38 13.86 1.43
CA ILE A 49 0.61 14.92 1.20
C ILE A 49 0.40 16.08 2.14
N LYS A 50 -0.84 16.60 2.21
CA LYS A 50 -1.19 17.76 3.04
C LYS A 50 -0.78 17.52 4.49
N ASN A 51 -1.08 16.33 5.00
CA ASN A 51 -0.81 15.95 6.38
C ASN A 51 0.48 15.11 6.54
N ARG A 52 1.31 15.04 5.50
CA ARG A 52 2.63 14.38 5.51
C ARG A 52 2.62 12.95 6.05
N LYS A 53 1.58 12.17 5.73
CA LYS A 53 1.42 10.79 6.20
C LYS A 53 2.38 9.84 5.49
N PHE A 54 2.52 9.99 4.18
CA PHE A 54 3.47 9.23 3.36
C PHE A 54 3.65 9.89 1.99
N SER A 55 4.68 9.48 1.26
CA SER A 55 4.91 9.92 -0.12
C SER A 55 3.86 9.33 -1.06
N SER A 56 3.06 10.18 -1.71
CA SER A 56 2.06 9.74 -2.69
C SER A 56 2.68 9.04 -3.90
N PHE A 57 3.95 9.31 -4.22
CA PHE A 57 4.69 8.64 -5.30
C PHE A 57 4.76 7.12 -5.11
N ALA A 58 4.77 6.63 -3.86
CA ALA A 58 4.69 5.19 -3.60
C ALA A 58 3.43 4.54 -4.20
N VAL A 59 2.34 5.31 -4.30
CA VAL A 59 1.07 4.90 -4.90
C VAL A 59 1.02 5.24 -6.38
N THR A 60 1.34 6.46 -6.78
CA THR A 60 1.20 6.89 -8.19
C THR A 60 2.17 6.15 -9.11
N ASP A 61 3.39 5.83 -8.66
CA ASP A 61 4.31 4.96 -9.41
C ASP A 61 3.73 3.56 -9.62
N LEU A 62 3.01 3.05 -8.62
CA LEU A 62 2.33 1.75 -8.69
C LEU A 62 1.12 1.82 -9.64
N MET A 63 0.36 2.91 -9.64
CA MET A 63 -0.73 3.15 -10.57
C MET A 63 -0.21 3.20 -12.02
N GLN A 64 0.87 3.94 -12.25
CA GLN A 64 1.55 3.99 -13.56
C GLN A 64 2.04 2.62 -14.01
N ALA A 65 2.62 1.83 -13.10
CA ALA A 65 3.08 0.48 -13.40
C ALA A 65 1.91 -0.45 -13.78
N ILE A 66 0.80 -0.36 -13.04
CA ILE A 66 -0.44 -1.11 -13.32
C ILE A 66 -1.03 -0.74 -14.69
N ASP A 67 -0.91 0.52 -15.10
CA ASP A 67 -1.35 1.02 -16.41
C ASP A 67 -0.30 0.87 -17.52
N GLY A 68 0.87 0.30 -17.24
CA GLY A 68 1.93 0.10 -18.22
C GLY A 68 2.63 1.40 -18.67
N VAL A 69 2.46 2.49 -17.93
CA VAL A 69 3.14 3.78 -18.18
C VAL A 69 4.63 3.68 -17.83
N ASN A 70 4.97 2.90 -16.81
CA ASN A 70 6.36 2.59 -16.46
C ASN A 70 6.60 1.07 -16.37
N HIS A 71 7.87 0.66 -16.40
CA HIS A 71 8.27 -0.76 -16.45
C HIS A 71 8.50 -1.40 -15.07
N ARG A 72 7.97 -0.81 -14.01
CA ARG A 72 8.08 -1.38 -12.67
C ARG A 72 7.31 -2.70 -12.60
N HIS A 73 7.93 -3.74 -12.03
CA HIS A 73 7.24 -4.99 -11.77
C HIS A 73 6.12 -4.80 -10.74
N VAL A 74 4.93 -5.32 -11.05
CA VAL A 74 3.75 -5.26 -10.18
C VAL A 74 3.33 -6.66 -9.76
N VAL A 75 3.19 -6.85 -8.45
CA VAL A 75 2.53 -8.03 -7.90
C VAL A 75 1.08 -7.65 -7.62
N GLU A 76 0.18 -8.03 -8.53
CA GLU A 76 -1.26 -7.87 -8.35
C GLU A 76 -1.90 -9.16 -7.84
N ASN A 77 -2.88 -9.02 -6.95
CA ASN A 77 -3.67 -10.13 -6.44
C ASN A 77 -5.16 -9.82 -6.55
N ARG A 78 -5.97 -10.81 -6.92
CA ARG A 78 -7.43 -10.69 -6.92
C ARG A 78 -7.99 -11.07 -5.55
N PHE A 79 -8.94 -10.30 -5.03
CA PHE A 79 -9.73 -10.73 -3.88
C PHE A 79 -10.62 -11.92 -4.30
N LYS A 80 -10.47 -13.04 -3.59
CA LYS A 80 -11.15 -14.30 -3.90
C LYS A 80 -12.47 -14.50 -3.14
N HIS A 81 -12.70 -13.73 -2.09
CA HIS A 81 -13.81 -13.93 -1.16
C HIS A 81 -14.65 -12.66 -1.02
N PRO A 82 -15.96 -12.80 -0.78
CA PRO A 82 -16.81 -11.67 -0.43
C PRO A 82 -16.29 -10.94 0.82
N PRO A 83 -16.55 -9.62 0.95
CA PRO A 83 -17.32 -8.77 0.04
C PRO A 83 -16.48 -8.10 -1.08
N LEU A 84 -15.15 -8.22 -1.04
CA LEU A 84 -14.27 -7.60 -2.03
C LEU A 84 -14.03 -8.47 -3.28
N GLN A 85 -14.72 -9.60 -3.39
CA GLN A 85 -14.58 -10.53 -4.51
C GLN A 85 -14.70 -9.79 -5.85
N GLY A 86 -13.75 -10.03 -6.75
CA GLY A 86 -13.74 -9.40 -8.07
C GLY A 86 -12.82 -8.18 -8.18
N PHE A 87 -12.56 -7.47 -7.09
CA PHE A 87 -11.57 -6.38 -7.06
C PHE A 87 -10.13 -6.92 -7.03
N TYR A 88 -9.19 -6.05 -7.38
CA TYR A 88 -7.75 -6.30 -7.37
C TYR A 88 -7.08 -5.46 -6.28
N LYS A 89 -5.97 -5.98 -5.77
CA LYS A 89 -5.10 -5.29 -4.82
C LYS A 89 -3.64 -5.45 -5.19
N SER A 90 -2.90 -4.37 -5.04
CA SER A 90 -1.45 -4.35 -5.14
C SER A 90 -0.89 -3.60 -3.94
N HIS A 91 0.23 -4.09 -3.40
CA HIS A 91 0.86 -3.45 -2.25
C HIS A 91 1.65 -2.22 -2.66
N PHE A 92 1.35 -1.08 -2.05
CA PHE A 92 2.27 0.05 -2.07
C PHE A 92 3.09 0.05 -0.77
N ILE A 93 4.39 0.30 -0.89
CA ILE A 93 5.33 0.27 0.21
C ILE A 93 5.86 1.69 0.45
N THR A 94 5.88 2.11 1.70
CA THR A 94 6.47 3.37 2.15
C THR A 94 7.45 3.07 3.29
N PRO A 95 8.38 3.99 3.61
CA PRO A 95 9.31 3.81 4.73
C PRO A 95 8.62 3.54 6.07
N ALA A 96 7.37 4.00 6.25
CA ALA A 96 6.58 3.74 7.44
C ALA A 96 6.32 2.24 7.70
N PHE A 97 6.43 1.38 6.68
CA PHE A 97 6.23 -0.06 6.82
C PHE A 97 7.52 -0.85 7.06
N ILE A 98 8.68 -0.20 7.18
CA ILE A 98 9.96 -0.91 7.45
C ILE A 98 9.83 -1.74 8.73
N MET A 99 9.37 -1.16 9.83
CA MET A 99 9.21 -1.88 11.09
C MET A 99 8.24 -3.06 11.00
N LYS A 100 7.09 -2.88 10.33
CA LYS A 100 6.13 -3.98 10.06
C LYS A 100 6.79 -5.12 9.31
N ASN A 101 7.65 -4.81 8.32
CA ASN A 101 8.40 -5.81 7.57
C ASN A 101 9.46 -6.50 8.43
N LEU A 102 10.18 -5.78 9.29
CA LEU A 102 11.16 -6.39 10.20
C LEU A 102 10.48 -7.32 11.21
N ILE A 103 9.36 -6.87 11.80
CA ILE A 103 8.54 -7.70 12.69
C ILE A 103 8.11 -8.99 11.98
N ASN A 104 7.65 -8.91 10.73
CA ASN A 104 7.24 -10.07 9.95
C ASN A 104 8.43 -10.95 9.52
N GLU A 105 9.60 -10.38 9.20
CA GLU A 105 10.78 -11.17 8.85
C GLU A 105 11.26 -11.98 10.03
N TRP A 106 11.41 -11.32 11.17
CA TRP A 106 11.99 -11.89 12.37
C TRP A 106 10.96 -12.53 13.28
N GLY A 107 9.67 -12.57 12.90
CA GLY A 107 8.61 -13.22 13.67
C GLY A 107 8.34 -12.60 15.04
N LEU A 108 8.58 -11.29 15.20
CA LEU A 108 8.56 -10.60 16.51
C LEU A 108 7.15 -10.44 17.11
N ASN A 109 6.11 -10.84 16.37
CA ASN A 109 4.75 -10.95 16.91
C ASN A 109 4.59 -12.14 17.88
N PHE A 110 5.58 -13.03 17.93
CA PHE A 110 5.59 -14.21 18.79
C PHE A 110 6.72 -14.09 19.81
N GLU A 111 6.42 -14.31 21.09
CA GLU A 111 7.40 -14.20 22.19
C GLU A 111 8.65 -15.06 21.96
N ASN A 112 8.49 -16.24 21.35
CA ASN A 112 9.55 -17.22 21.12
C ASN A 112 9.87 -17.39 19.63
N SER A 113 10.25 -16.29 18.96
CA SER A 113 10.63 -16.36 17.55
C SER A 113 11.94 -17.11 17.34
N LYS A 114 11.84 -18.31 16.77
CA LYS A 114 13.01 -19.12 16.35
C LYS A 114 13.91 -18.38 15.36
N LYS A 115 13.33 -17.55 14.49
CA LYS A 115 14.10 -16.79 13.49
C LYS A 115 14.94 -15.71 14.15
N PHE A 116 14.37 -14.99 15.11
CA PHE A 116 15.09 -13.97 15.85
C PHE A 116 16.17 -14.60 16.75
N ASP A 117 15.86 -15.70 17.43
CA ASP A 117 16.85 -16.47 18.20
C ASP A 117 18.02 -16.95 17.33
N THR A 118 17.73 -17.44 16.12
CA THR A 118 18.75 -17.84 15.15
C THR A 118 19.63 -16.66 14.73
N LEU A 119 19.04 -15.47 14.51
CA LEU A 119 19.80 -14.25 14.24
C LEU A 119 20.73 -13.93 15.42
N CYS A 120 20.22 -13.88 16.65
CA CYS A 120 21.04 -13.57 17.82
C CYS A 120 22.22 -14.54 17.98
N LYS A 121 21.98 -15.85 17.81
CA LYS A 121 23.03 -16.87 17.87
C LYS A 121 24.08 -16.69 16.75
N LYS A 122 23.64 -16.39 15.53
CA LYS A 122 24.53 -16.07 14.40
C LYS A 122 25.44 -14.88 14.74
N ILE A 123 24.87 -13.81 15.27
CA ILE A 123 25.62 -12.59 15.64
C ILE A 123 26.68 -12.92 16.69
N ILE A 124 26.32 -13.65 17.75
CA ILE A 124 27.27 -14.04 18.80
C ILE A 124 28.42 -14.85 18.21
N SER A 125 28.11 -15.90 17.45
CA SER A 125 29.15 -16.78 16.89
C SER A 125 30.06 -16.05 15.90
N GLU A 126 29.49 -15.16 15.08
CA GLU A 126 30.29 -14.37 14.12
C GLU A 126 31.16 -13.35 14.82
N GLU A 127 30.69 -12.74 15.91
CA GLU A 127 31.47 -11.77 16.67
C GLU A 127 32.63 -12.44 17.42
N GLU A 128 32.45 -13.67 17.92
CA GLU A 128 33.54 -14.45 18.52
C GLU A 128 34.64 -14.82 17.52
N ILE A 129 34.27 -15.12 16.27
CA ILE A 129 35.20 -15.52 15.19
C ILE A 129 35.86 -14.30 14.55
N ASN A 130 35.09 -13.25 14.27
CA ASN A 130 35.53 -12.04 13.59
C ASN A 130 34.82 -10.80 14.16
N PRO A 131 35.38 -10.23 15.25
CA PRO A 131 34.81 -9.07 15.90
C PRO A 131 34.62 -7.90 14.94
N SER A 132 33.45 -7.28 15.01
CA SER A 132 33.14 -6.07 14.28
C SER A 132 33.98 -4.90 14.80
N LYS A 133 34.33 -3.96 13.91
CA LYS A 133 35.06 -2.73 14.27
C LYS A 133 34.36 -1.91 15.36
N HIS A 134 33.03 -2.00 15.42
CA HIS A 134 32.18 -1.22 16.31
C HIS A 134 31.43 -2.09 17.33
N GLY A 135 31.85 -3.36 17.49
CA GLY A 135 31.21 -4.35 18.35
C GLY A 135 29.95 -4.99 17.75
N TRP A 136 29.39 -5.96 18.47
CA TRP A 136 28.24 -6.75 18.02
C TRP A 136 27.00 -5.92 17.69
N GLN A 137 26.85 -4.73 18.29
CA GLN A 137 25.69 -3.86 18.10
C GLN A 137 25.58 -3.36 16.65
N ASP A 138 26.71 -3.03 16.03
CA ASP A 138 26.77 -2.59 14.64
C ASP A 138 26.36 -3.73 13.69
N ARG A 139 26.93 -4.92 13.91
CA ARG A 139 26.57 -6.13 13.17
C ARG A 139 25.09 -6.46 13.34
N PHE A 140 24.59 -6.41 14.57
CA PHE A 140 23.19 -6.67 14.88
C PHE A 140 22.27 -5.68 14.17
N ALA A 141 22.58 -4.38 14.21
CA ALA A 141 21.77 -3.36 13.54
C ALA A 141 21.72 -3.58 12.02
N HIS A 142 22.86 -3.87 11.38
CA HIS A 142 22.92 -4.17 9.95
C HIS A 142 22.11 -5.42 9.59
N GLU A 143 22.37 -6.54 10.26
CA GLU A 143 21.71 -7.81 9.96
C GLU A 143 20.20 -7.74 10.26
N PHE A 144 19.82 -7.15 11.39
CA PHE A 144 18.42 -7.00 11.77
C PHE A 144 17.66 -6.11 10.78
N VAL A 145 18.19 -4.93 10.44
CA VAL A 145 17.46 -3.95 9.61
C VAL A 145 17.68 -4.20 8.13
N ILE A 146 18.93 -4.16 7.66
CA ILE A 146 19.27 -4.17 6.24
C ILE A 146 19.03 -5.56 5.65
N GLU A 147 19.66 -6.59 6.21
CA GLU A 147 19.50 -7.95 5.70
C GLU A 147 18.08 -8.47 5.95
N GLY A 148 17.48 -8.17 7.11
CA GLY A 148 16.08 -8.49 7.38
C GLY A 148 15.11 -7.93 6.35
N TYR A 149 15.22 -6.64 6.03
CA TYR A 149 14.38 -6.02 5.01
C TYR A 149 14.66 -6.57 3.60
N LYS A 150 15.94 -6.68 3.22
CA LYS A 150 16.38 -7.22 1.93
C LYS A 150 15.92 -8.65 1.70
N ASN A 151 15.95 -9.50 2.73
CA ASN A 151 15.45 -10.88 2.67
C ASN A 151 13.98 -10.95 2.27
N ARG A 152 13.14 -10.03 2.78
CA ARG A 152 11.73 -9.95 2.36
C ARG A 152 11.58 -9.38 0.95
N ALA A 153 12.34 -8.33 0.63
CA ALA A 153 12.33 -7.71 -0.69
C ALA A 153 12.67 -8.72 -1.80
N ASN A 154 13.76 -9.47 -1.63
CA ASN A 154 14.20 -10.50 -2.59
C ASN A 154 13.19 -11.64 -2.77
N LYS A 155 12.35 -11.90 -1.77
CA LYS A 155 11.28 -12.90 -1.82
C LYS A 155 9.94 -12.33 -2.32
N ASN A 156 9.89 -11.07 -2.75
CA ASN A 156 8.65 -10.34 -3.08
C ASN A 156 7.60 -10.38 -1.95
N ASN A 157 8.05 -10.42 -0.70
CA ASN A 157 7.19 -10.55 0.49
C ASN A 157 7.10 -9.26 1.29
N LEU A 158 7.45 -8.11 0.72
CA LEU A 158 7.25 -6.84 1.40
C LEU A 158 5.75 -6.60 1.64
N THR A 159 5.40 -6.30 2.88
CA THR A 159 4.05 -5.96 3.29
C THR A 159 3.92 -4.46 3.37
N GLY A 160 2.89 -3.91 2.75
CA GLY A 160 2.46 -2.53 2.95
C GLY A 160 0.94 -2.49 3.02
N GLU A 161 0.38 -1.40 2.55
CA GLU A 161 -1.06 -1.20 2.47
C GLU A 161 -1.52 -1.44 1.02
N TRP A 162 -2.82 -1.54 0.81
CA TRP A 162 -3.37 -1.89 -0.50
C TRP A 162 -3.75 -0.65 -1.30
N LEU A 163 -3.37 -0.64 -2.57
CA LEU A 163 -4.09 0.07 -3.61
C LEU A 163 -5.13 -0.89 -4.18
N ILE A 164 -6.41 -0.55 -4.04
CA ILE A 164 -7.54 -1.33 -4.55
C ILE A 164 -8.05 -0.72 -5.85
N TYR A 165 -8.26 -1.58 -6.84
CA TYR A 165 -8.72 -1.19 -8.17
C TYR A 165 -9.57 -2.28 -8.81
N SER A 166 -10.19 -1.96 -9.94
CA SER A 166 -10.93 -2.91 -10.78
C SER A 166 -10.47 -2.83 -12.23
N LYS A 167 -10.65 -3.92 -12.98
CA LYS A 167 -10.41 -3.98 -14.42
C LYS A 167 -11.75 -3.92 -15.14
N TYR A 168 -11.95 -2.91 -15.99
CA TYR A 168 -13.19 -2.72 -16.74
C TYR A 168 -12.89 -2.27 -18.17
N LYS A 169 -13.41 -3.01 -19.15
CA LYS A 169 -13.22 -2.74 -20.60
C LYS A 169 -11.75 -2.50 -20.99
N GLY A 170 -10.85 -3.31 -20.46
CA GLY A 170 -9.41 -3.21 -20.75
C GLY A 170 -8.67 -2.07 -20.04
N MET A 171 -9.34 -1.34 -19.16
CA MET A 171 -8.76 -0.25 -18.38
C MET A 171 -8.76 -0.57 -16.88
N ASN A 172 -7.78 -0.05 -16.15
CA ASN A 172 -7.79 -0.09 -14.69
C ASN A 172 -8.53 1.13 -14.14
N ILE A 173 -9.38 0.92 -13.14
CA ILE A 173 -10.11 1.95 -12.39
C ILE A 173 -9.64 1.88 -10.94
N PHE A 174 -8.97 2.92 -10.47
CA PHE A 174 -8.36 2.99 -9.14
C PHE A 174 -9.34 3.57 -8.11
N LEU A 175 -9.56 2.86 -7.00
CA LEU A 175 -10.72 3.07 -6.15
C LEU A 175 -10.38 3.60 -4.76
N CYS A 176 -9.39 3.03 -4.07
CA CYS A 176 -8.98 3.52 -2.76
C CYS A 176 -7.66 2.92 -2.29
N LEU A 177 -7.12 3.53 -1.24
CA LEU A 177 -6.13 2.93 -0.35
C LEU A 177 -6.82 2.27 0.83
N ALA A 178 -6.29 1.13 1.28
CA ALA A 178 -6.82 0.45 2.45
C ALA A 178 -5.73 -0.23 3.29
N SER A 179 -5.96 -0.15 4.61
CA SER A 179 -5.80 -1.24 5.56
C SER A 179 -5.45 -2.60 4.95
N HIS A 180 -4.24 -3.16 5.10
CA HIS A 180 -4.11 -4.62 4.93
C HIS A 180 -5.02 -5.29 5.97
N SER A 181 -6.13 -5.89 5.53
CA SER A 181 -7.06 -6.60 6.40
C SER A 181 -6.51 -7.97 6.77
N SER A 182 -6.77 -8.41 8.00
CA SER A 182 -6.50 -9.78 8.45
C SER A 182 -7.77 -10.54 8.79
N ASN A 183 -8.95 -9.91 8.65
CA ASN A 183 -10.24 -10.48 8.99
C ASN A 183 -11.35 -9.98 8.05
N THR A 184 -12.48 -10.70 8.05
CA THR A 184 -13.65 -10.41 7.19
C THR A 184 -14.35 -9.10 7.54
N GLN A 185 -14.26 -8.64 8.79
CA GLN A 185 -14.91 -7.40 9.23
C GLN A 185 -14.24 -6.18 8.60
N ASP A 186 -12.91 -6.18 8.53
CA ASP A 186 -12.14 -5.14 7.85
C ASP A 186 -12.46 -5.10 6.35
N ASP A 187 -12.56 -6.26 5.69
CA ASP A 187 -12.95 -6.33 4.27
C ASP A 187 -14.36 -5.75 4.04
N PHE A 188 -15.28 -5.97 4.99
CA PHE A 188 -16.62 -5.39 4.92
C PHE A 188 -16.61 -3.86 5.07
N LEU A 189 -15.80 -3.32 5.98
CA LEU A 189 -15.64 -1.87 6.13
C LEU A 189 -15.02 -1.23 4.88
N ILE A 190 -14.02 -1.89 4.27
CA ILE A 190 -13.41 -1.45 3.01
C ILE A 190 -14.48 -1.43 1.90
N TYR A 191 -15.20 -2.53 1.71
CA TYR A 191 -16.24 -2.62 0.68
C TYR A 191 -17.36 -1.59 0.88
N LYS A 192 -17.83 -1.39 2.12
CA LYS A 192 -18.85 -0.39 2.45
C LYS A 192 -18.38 1.02 2.12
N THR A 193 -17.13 1.35 2.47
CA THR A 193 -16.52 2.66 2.16
C THR A 193 -16.40 2.85 0.64
N MET A 194 -15.90 1.85 -0.08
CA MET A 194 -15.81 1.88 -1.54
C MET A 194 -17.18 2.08 -2.18
N LYS A 195 -18.18 1.29 -1.78
CA LYS A 195 -19.53 1.40 -2.32
C LYS A 195 -20.15 2.76 -2.05
N HIS A 196 -19.98 3.31 -0.84
CA HIS A 196 -20.52 4.62 -0.47
C HIS A 196 -19.96 5.75 -1.33
N PHE A 197 -18.64 5.80 -1.51
CA PHE A 197 -18.01 6.93 -2.21
C PHE A 197 -17.84 6.70 -3.72
N CYS A 198 -17.62 5.47 -4.17
CA CYS A 198 -17.27 5.18 -5.57
C CYS A 198 -18.49 4.74 -6.41
N ALA A 199 -19.59 4.26 -5.83
CA ALA A 199 -20.71 3.74 -6.64
C ALA A 199 -21.42 4.82 -7.47
N LYS A 200 -21.36 6.08 -7.05
CA LYS A 200 -21.89 7.19 -7.87
C LYS A 200 -21.02 7.46 -9.11
N GLU A 201 -19.71 7.31 -8.97
CA GLU A 201 -18.74 7.54 -10.04
C GLU A 201 -18.63 6.32 -10.98
N PHE A 202 -18.71 5.12 -10.41
CA PHE A 202 -18.51 3.85 -11.10
C PHE A 202 -19.60 2.83 -10.72
N PRO A 203 -20.89 3.08 -11.03
CA PRO A 203 -22.00 2.22 -10.61
C PRO A 203 -21.86 0.78 -11.09
N PHE A 204 -21.36 0.59 -12.31
CA PHE A 204 -21.12 -0.71 -12.95
C PHE A 204 -20.14 -1.63 -12.18
N LEU A 205 -19.37 -1.11 -11.23
CA LEU A 205 -18.48 -1.93 -10.38
C LEU A 205 -19.19 -2.53 -9.17
N PHE A 206 -20.37 -2.02 -8.81
CA PHE A 206 -21.11 -2.41 -7.61
C PHE A 206 -22.48 -3.03 -7.93
N ASP A 207 -22.82 -3.15 -9.21
CA ASP A 207 -24.00 -3.85 -9.68
C ASP A 207 -23.75 -5.35 -9.75
N LEU A 208 -24.70 -6.14 -9.21
CA LEU A 208 -24.63 -7.61 -9.08
C LEU A 208 -24.43 -8.36 -10.42
N ASN A 209 -24.69 -7.70 -11.57
CA ASN A 209 -24.67 -8.32 -12.89
C ASN A 209 -23.27 -8.42 -13.52
N HIS A 210 -22.22 -7.89 -12.89
CA HIS A 210 -20.84 -7.94 -13.41
C HIS A 210 -19.90 -8.88 -12.62
N LEU A 211 -20.44 -9.61 -11.64
CA LEU A 211 -19.68 -10.52 -10.77
C LEU A 211 -19.85 -12.02 -11.12
N ILE A 212 -20.47 -12.33 -12.27
CA ILE A 212 -20.59 -13.69 -12.82
C ILE A 212 -19.57 -13.86 -13.95
#